data_AF-A0A656QHU0-F1
#
_entry.id   AF-A0A656QHU0-F1
#
_cell.length_a   1.000
_cell.length_b   1.000
_cell.length_c   1.000
_cell.angle_alpha   90.00
_cell.angle_beta   90.00
_cell.angle_gamma   90.00
#
_symmetry.space_group_name_H-M   'P 1'
#
loop_
_entity.id
_entity.type
_entity.pdbx_description
1 polymer ?
#
loop_
_entity_poly.entity_id
_entity_poly.type
_entity_poly.pdbx_seq_one_letter_code
_entity_poly.pdbx_strand_id
1 'polypeptide(L)'
;MTFPVSGNLKVQTEMLTFLVISHLATKFATGGWMSTENTVESSVFWSKSMQRDEDVVARVMLTSRALSISKVIEAETGLTLSGSALASIFDSNLRLDFSSATTRDIYERCYRHLLMVR
;
A
#
# COMPACT_ATOMS: atom_id res chain seq x y z
N MET A 1 -10.44 -18.98 -14.60
CA MET A 1 -10.51 -17.75 -15.42
C MET A 1 -9.38 -16.85 -14.98
N THR A 2 -8.32 -16.77 -15.76
CA THR A 2 -7.17 -15.89 -15.54
C THR A 2 -7.47 -14.58 -16.24
N PHE A 3 -7.97 -13.59 -15.51
CA PHE A 3 -8.08 -12.24 -16.03
C PHE A 3 -6.67 -11.69 -16.22
N PRO A 4 -6.32 -11.14 -17.39
CA PRO A 4 -5.04 -10.49 -17.55
C PRO A 4 -5.10 -9.23 -16.69
N VAL A 5 -4.41 -9.28 -15.55
CA VAL A 5 -4.11 -8.12 -14.71
C VAL A 5 -3.09 -7.28 -15.48
N SER A 6 -3.53 -6.68 -16.60
CA SER A 6 -2.77 -5.75 -17.43
C SER A 6 -3.21 -4.31 -17.21
N GLY A 7 -3.83 -4.01 -16.05
CA GLY A 7 -4.05 -2.65 -15.58
C GLY A 7 -2.76 -2.10 -14.95
N ASN A 8 -1.87 -1.54 -15.76
CA ASN A 8 -0.68 -0.76 -15.37
C ASN A 8 -0.01 -1.17 -14.03
N LEU A 9 0.95 -2.10 -14.08
CA LEU A 9 1.70 -2.60 -12.91
C LEU A 9 2.20 -1.51 -11.97
N LYS A 10 2.59 -0.34 -12.50
CA LYS A 10 2.98 0.83 -11.69
C LYS A 10 1.86 1.25 -10.74
N VAL A 11 0.64 1.33 -11.25
CA VAL A 11 -0.56 1.80 -10.54
C VAL A 11 -0.95 0.82 -9.45
N GLN A 12 -0.88 -0.47 -9.75
CA GLN A 12 -1.12 -1.52 -8.76
C GLN A 12 -0.06 -1.49 -7.66
N THR A 13 1.19 -1.22 -8.04
CA THR A 13 2.28 -1.06 -7.09
C THR A 13 2.06 0.17 -6.22
N GLU A 14 1.69 1.32 -6.79
CA GLU A 14 1.38 2.55 -6.04
C GLU A 14 0.22 2.33 -5.05
N MET A 15 -0.87 1.69 -5.50
CA MET A 15 -2.00 1.36 -4.63
C MET A 15 -1.60 0.42 -3.50
N LEU A 16 -0.87 -0.65 -3.82
CA LEU A 16 -0.40 -1.61 -2.83
C LEU A 16 0.54 -0.95 -1.81
N THR A 17 1.44 -0.10 -2.29
CA THR A 17 2.35 0.70 -1.47
C THR A 17 1.59 1.58 -0.49
N PHE A 18 0.55 2.27 -0.97
CA PHE A 18 -0.31 3.10 -0.13
C PHE A 18 -0.96 2.27 0.98
N LEU A 19 -1.59 1.14 0.64
CA LEU A 19 -2.24 0.28 1.62
C LEU A 19 -1.26 -0.32 2.63
N VAL A 20 -0.08 -0.74 2.17
CA VAL A 20 0.97 -1.27 3.04
C VAL A 20 1.41 -0.23 4.05
N ILE A 21 1.63 1.00 3.60
CA ILE A 21 1.97 2.14 4.47
C ILE A 21 0.84 2.42 5.45
N SER A 22 -0.43 2.41 5.03
CA SER A 22 -1.57 2.61 5.93
C SER A 22 -1.62 1.56 7.05
N HIS A 23 -1.34 0.30 6.73
CA HIS A 23 -1.23 -0.78 7.73
C HIS A 23 -0.09 -0.53 8.71
N LEU A 24 1.10 -0.18 8.22
CA LEU A 24 2.27 0.10 9.06
C LEU A 24 2.04 1.35 9.94
N ALA A 25 1.40 2.38 9.39
CA ALA A 25 1.02 3.60 10.12
C ALA A 25 0.06 3.30 11.25
N THR A 26 -0.96 2.48 10.98
CA THR A 26 -1.95 2.06 12.00
C THR A 26 -1.30 1.20 13.07
N LYS A 27 -0.39 0.30 12.68
CA LYS A 27 0.40 -0.54 13.58
C LYS A 27 1.26 0.28 14.52
N PHE A 28 1.91 1.30 13.99
CA PHE A 28 2.67 2.26 14.81
C PHE A 28 1.76 3.04 15.77
N ALA A 29 0.65 3.59 15.28
CA ALA A 29 -0.21 4.47 16.07
C ALA A 29 -1.02 3.74 17.15
N THR A 30 -1.43 2.49 16.90
CA THR A 30 -2.41 1.78 17.74
C THR A 30 -1.86 0.48 18.35
N GLY A 31 -0.69 0.01 17.90
CA GLY A 31 -0.18 -1.32 18.22
C GLY A 31 -0.89 -2.46 17.46
N GLY A 32 -1.96 -2.17 16.71
CA GLY A 32 -2.74 -3.13 15.94
C GLY A 32 -2.73 -2.87 14.43
N TRP A 33 -3.06 -3.88 13.63
CA TRP A 33 -3.22 -3.72 12.19
C TRP A 33 -4.58 -3.11 11.87
N MET A 34 -4.71 -2.46 10.70
CA MET A 34 -6.02 -2.04 10.20
C MET A 34 -6.99 -3.22 10.11
N SER A 35 -8.25 -2.97 10.44
CA SER A 35 -9.34 -3.91 10.17
C SER A 35 -9.59 -4.04 8.67
N THR A 36 -10.36 -5.05 8.28
CA THR A 36 -10.76 -5.26 6.89
C THR A 36 -11.52 -4.06 6.35
N GLU A 37 -12.43 -3.50 7.16
CA GLU A 37 -13.25 -2.33 6.83
C GLU A 37 -12.35 -1.13 6.54
N ASN A 38 -11.43 -0.80 7.45
CA ASN A 38 -10.48 0.31 7.25
C ASN A 38 -9.58 0.08 6.02
N THR A 39 -9.25 -1.16 5.70
CA THR A 39 -8.45 -1.52 4.51
C THR A 39 -9.23 -1.28 3.23
N VAL A 40 -10.51 -1.66 3.21
CA VAL A 40 -11.42 -1.37 2.09
C VAL A 40 -11.61 0.13 1.94
N GLU A 41 -11.89 0.86 3.04
CA GLU A 41 -12.04 2.31 3.01
C GLU A 41 -10.80 3.03 2.50
N SER A 42 -9.61 2.62 2.94
CA SER A 42 -8.33 3.16 2.46
C SER A 42 -8.14 2.91 0.96
N SER A 43 -8.56 1.75 0.46
CA SER A 43 -8.49 1.43 -0.98
C SER A 43 -9.42 2.32 -1.81
N VAL A 44 -10.62 2.61 -1.29
CA VAL A 44 -11.59 3.51 -1.93
C VAL A 44 -11.08 4.95 -1.88
N PHE A 45 -10.50 5.37 -0.76
CA PHE A 45 -9.90 6.69 -0.60
C PHE A 45 -8.79 6.93 -1.64
N TRP A 46 -7.85 5.98 -1.78
CA TRP A 46 -6.78 6.07 -2.78
C TRP A 46 -7.33 6.11 -4.21
N SER A 47 -8.31 5.25 -4.50
CA SER A 47 -8.97 5.17 -5.81
C SER A 47 -9.62 6.51 -6.19
N LYS A 48 -10.31 7.17 -5.25
CA LYS A 48 -10.88 8.51 -5.43
C LYS A 48 -9.80 9.59 -5.57
N SER A 49 -8.74 9.56 -4.77
CA SER A 49 -7.67 10.57 -4.82
C SER A 49 -6.84 10.51 -6.11
N MET A 50 -6.80 9.35 -6.76
CA MET A 50 -6.18 9.14 -8.06
C MET A 50 -7.15 9.29 -9.24
N GLN A 51 -8.43 9.59 -9.00
CA GLN A 51 -9.51 9.68 -9.99
C GLN A 51 -9.64 8.40 -10.83
N ARG A 52 -9.57 7.24 -10.18
CA ARG A 52 -9.52 5.91 -10.81
C ARG A 52 -10.45 4.95 -10.11
N ASP A 53 -11.69 4.86 -10.57
CA ASP A 53 -12.72 3.98 -9.96
C ASP A 53 -13.07 2.74 -10.81
N GLU A 54 -12.37 2.53 -11.92
CA GLU A 54 -12.85 1.61 -12.98
C GLU A 54 -12.49 0.12 -12.75
N ASP A 55 -11.39 -0.18 -12.04
CA ASP A 55 -10.92 -1.57 -11.84
C ASP A 55 -11.14 -2.06 -10.40
N VAL A 56 -12.40 -2.36 -10.09
CA VAL A 56 -12.82 -2.88 -8.78
C VAL A 56 -12.18 -4.22 -8.45
N VAL A 57 -11.98 -5.09 -9.46
CA VAL A 57 -11.41 -6.44 -9.26
C VAL A 57 -9.95 -6.35 -8.85
N ALA A 58 -9.13 -5.57 -9.57
CA ALA A 58 -7.74 -5.35 -9.17
C ALA A 58 -7.65 -4.70 -7.80
N ARG A 59 -8.53 -3.73 -7.50
CA ARG A 59 -8.60 -3.09 -6.19
C ARG A 59 -8.82 -4.12 -5.07
N VAL A 60 -9.85 -4.96 -5.19
CA VAL A 60 -10.14 -6.01 -4.19
C VAL A 60 -8.98 -6.99 -4.04
N MET A 61 -8.37 -7.43 -5.14
CA MET A 61 -7.23 -8.36 -5.10
C MET A 61 -6.03 -7.75 -4.36
N LEU A 62 -5.69 -6.49 -4.61
CA LEU A 62 -4.60 -5.80 -3.93
C LEU A 62 -4.92 -5.56 -2.45
N THR A 63 -6.13 -5.09 -2.14
CA THR A 63 -6.61 -4.89 -0.77
C THR A 63 -6.53 -6.17 0.07
N SER A 64 -6.92 -7.31 -0.50
CA SER A 64 -6.87 -8.60 0.21
C SER A 64 -5.45 -9.07 0.59
N ARG A 65 -4.43 -8.57 -0.12
CA ARG A 65 -3.02 -8.98 0.07
C ARG A 65 -2.21 -7.99 0.89
N ALA A 66 -2.68 -6.75 1.03
CA ALA A 66 -1.94 -5.66 1.66
C ALA A 66 -1.44 -6.02 3.07
N LEU A 67 -2.32 -6.54 3.94
CA LEU A 67 -1.95 -6.90 5.31
C LEU A 67 -0.84 -7.97 5.37
N SER A 68 -0.92 -9.00 4.51
CA SER A 68 0.09 -10.06 4.48
C SER A 68 1.45 -9.50 4.09
N ILE A 69 1.48 -8.60 3.10
CA ILE A 69 2.71 -7.96 2.62
C ILE A 69 3.26 -7.00 3.67
N SER A 70 2.40 -6.24 4.35
CA SER A 70 2.82 -5.38 5.47
C SER A 70 3.51 -6.16 6.58
N LYS A 71 2.99 -7.33 6.95
CA LYS A 71 3.61 -8.21 7.97
C LYS A 71 4.98 -8.72 7.53
N VAL A 72 5.12 -9.11 6.26
CA VAL A 72 6.41 -9.54 5.70
C VAL A 72 7.41 -8.40 5.74
N ILE A 73 7.02 -7.21 5.29
CA ILE A 73 7.89 -6.03 5.29
C ILE A 73 8.29 -5.64 6.71
N GLU A 74 7.35 -5.61 7.67
CA GLU A 74 7.65 -5.34 9.09
C GLU A 74 8.68 -6.35 9.63
N ALA A 75 8.49 -7.65 9.37
CA ALA A 75 9.39 -8.71 9.84
C ALA A 75 10.79 -8.63 9.21
N GLU A 76 10.90 -8.31 7.92
CA GLU A 76 12.18 -8.26 7.19
C GLU A 76 13.02 -7.02 7.54
N THR A 77 12.36 -5.92 7.86
CA THR A 77 13.02 -4.62 8.00
C THR A 77 13.16 -4.16 9.44
N GLY A 78 12.34 -4.71 10.35
CA GLY A 78 12.14 -4.12 11.66
C GLY A 78 11.66 -2.67 11.59
N LEU A 79 11.04 -2.24 10.47
CA LEU A 79 10.51 -0.88 10.30
C LEU A 79 9.40 -0.63 11.31
N THR A 80 9.78 -0.14 12.48
CA THR A 80 8.92 0.73 13.29
C THR A 80 8.94 2.08 12.62
N LEU A 81 7.91 2.37 11.83
CA LEU A 81 7.71 3.72 11.29
C LEU A 81 7.71 4.72 12.44
N SER A 82 8.72 5.58 12.55
CA SER A 82 8.68 6.69 13.50
C SER A 82 7.68 7.75 13.02
N GLY A 83 7.22 8.64 13.93
CA GLY A 83 6.36 9.76 13.55
C GLY A 83 6.97 10.65 12.45
N SER A 84 8.29 10.84 12.46
CA SER A 84 9.01 11.57 11.41
C SER A 84 9.09 10.80 10.09
N ALA A 85 9.25 9.48 10.13
CA ALA A 85 9.19 8.64 8.93
C ALA A 85 7.79 8.71 8.30
N LEU A 86 6.72 8.63 9.09
CA LEU A 86 5.34 8.77 8.63
C LEU A 86 5.07 10.13 7.99
N ALA A 87 5.53 11.22 8.61
CA ALA A 87 5.37 12.55 8.06
C ALA A 87 6.06 12.73 6.70
N SER A 88 7.14 11.99 6.44
CA SER A 88 7.86 12.03 5.16
C SER A 88 7.23 11.18 4.07
N ILE A 89 6.29 10.29 4.39
CA ILE A 89 5.73 9.33 3.44
C ILE A 89 4.59 9.92 2.63
N PHE A 90 3.89 10.91 3.19
CA PHE A 90 2.76 11.56 2.53
C PHE A 90 3.09 13.00 2.16
N ASP A 91 2.71 13.41 0.94
CA ASP A 91 2.72 14.81 0.54
C ASP A 91 1.58 15.59 1.21
N SER A 92 1.50 16.90 0.96
CA SER A 92 0.46 17.78 1.51
C SER A 92 -0.97 17.40 1.09
N ASN A 93 -1.13 16.52 0.10
CA ASN A 93 -2.41 16.02 -0.40
C ASN A 93 -2.69 14.57 0.04
N LEU A 94 -1.93 14.03 1.01
CA LEU A 94 -2.01 12.65 1.47
C LEU A 94 -1.71 11.61 0.37
N ARG A 95 -0.96 12.00 -0.67
CA ARG A 95 -0.42 11.09 -1.68
C ARG A 95 0.95 10.61 -1.26
N LEU A 96 1.39 9.48 -1.82
CA LEU A 96 2.73 8.97 -1.57
C LEU A 96 3.79 9.96 -2.05
N ASP A 97 4.67 10.40 -1.16
CA ASP A 97 5.83 11.19 -1.49
C ASP A 97 7.00 10.28 -1.87
N PHE A 98 7.30 10.21 -3.16
CA PHE A 98 8.41 9.42 -3.71
C PHE A 98 9.79 10.06 -3.52
N SER A 99 9.87 11.28 -3.00
CA SER A 99 11.15 11.86 -2.56
C SER A 99 11.69 11.09 -1.35
N SER A 100 10.80 10.57 -0.49
CA SER A 100 11.16 9.75 0.68
C SER A 100 11.80 8.42 0.29
N ALA A 101 12.96 8.14 0.88
CA ALA A 101 13.64 6.85 0.72
C ALA A 101 12.77 5.70 1.24
N THR A 102 12.01 5.92 2.31
CA THR A 102 11.10 4.92 2.88
C THR A 102 9.98 4.57 1.91
N THR A 103 9.34 5.58 1.30
CA THR A 103 8.30 5.34 0.28
C THR A 103 8.84 4.54 -0.90
N ARG A 104 10.05 4.87 -1.38
CA ARG A 104 10.69 4.15 -2.49
C ARG A 104 11.06 2.71 -2.12
N ASP A 105 11.57 2.45 -0.92
CA ASP A 105 11.88 1.09 -0.46
C ASP A 105 10.62 0.22 -0.38
N ILE A 106 9.55 0.73 0.24
CA ILE A 106 8.28 0.01 0.33
C ILE A 106 7.68 -0.22 -1.06
N TYR A 107 7.76 0.78 -1.94
CA TYR A 107 7.30 0.65 -3.33
C TYR A 107 8.04 -0.47 -4.07
N GLU A 108 9.36 -0.50 -3.99
CA GLU A 108 10.18 -1.51 -4.63
C GLU A 108 9.87 -2.92 -4.10
N ARG A 109 9.62 -3.08 -2.79
CA ARG A 109 9.16 -4.35 -2.22
C ARG A 109 7.80 -4.77 -2.74
N CYS A 110 6.85 -3.84 -2.78
CA CYS A 110 5.52 -4.08 -3.35
C CYS A 110 5.61 -4.49 -4.84
N TYR A 111 6.50 -3.84 -5.59
CA TYR A 111 6.75 -4.14 -7.00
C TYR A 111 7.26 -5.58 -7.17
N ARG A 112 8.27 -5.99 -6.39
CA ARG A 112 8.79 -7.35 -6.40
C ARG A 112 7.73 -8.38 -6.03
N HIS A 113 6.90 -8.11 -5.02
CA HIS A 113 5.78 -8.99 -4.67
C HIS A 113 4.80 -9.18 -5.83
N LEU A 114 4.46 -8.12 -6.56
CA LEU A 114 3.56 -8.23 -7.71
C LEU A 114 4.19 -8.98 -8.89
N LEU A 115 5.51 -8.89 -9.08
CA LEU A 115 6.22 -9.67 -10.11
C LEU A 115 6.26 -11.17 -9.79
N MET A 116 6.39 -11.55 -8.51
CA MET A 116 6.49 -12.96 -8.10
C MET A 116 5.14 -13.70 -8.13
N VAL A 117 4.02 -12.99 -8.12
CA VAL A 117 2.66 -13.59 -8.08
C VAL A 117 2.02 -13.63 -9.48
N ARG A 118 2.81 -13.43 -10.54
CA ARG A 118 2.33 -13.40 -11.92
C ARG A 118 2.36 -14.76 -12.61
#